data_AF-A0A2H0S5J0-F1
#
_entry.id   AF-A0A2H0S5J0-F1
#
_cell.length_a   1.000
_cell.length_b   1.000
_cell.length_c   1.000
_cell.angle_alpha   90.00
_cell.angle_beta   90.00
_cell.angle_gamma   90.00
#
_symmetry.space_group_name_H-M   'P 1'
#
loop_
_entity.id
_entity.type
_entity.pdbx_description
1 polymer ?
#
loop_
_entity_poly.entity_id
_entity_poly.type
_entity_poly.pdbx_seq_one_letter_code
_entity_poly.pdbx_strand_id
1 'polypeptide(L)'
;MTRNWIPLVVIASMLLANSAYAANRFWVGSGNSSDTWEDTANWATLEKGLGGASIPSAADTAVFTFSGNTVQIRSAVTVGGITLQGTGALLQGTGTLAVGTAGIRIGSGSFTGGTGLLTSSGSFTQTGGTVTGIQGTFALSGSLSVTGASSAFTATGNLIMHGGTQTLDSNNSALASLTIASTTSTTLTADQSITTKLQVNTGATFSLDTYTLFATGGTVVNYGTINENTGKIALAATNFIISDSTFTSEQVSLSTPGTLYFTLTDRDENIDGTAADTVFILVSTADGDNEGVTLTETNNTSGIFQGSISAVNQGVNSGSSIIEVFNSQTVTISFTDAQDALSSTDTTSLTIPFIGGGGGNTARLSRTRTAESSTASSAPETEEPAVQVDYSINSVTPREVTKEKSDTDLSRATQALLRKQEGSQDGQTHLAATSSPVREKITENFKIRVCNRVMHWFKGNEKMLDRINRRLAGRFDFECME
;
A
#
# COMPACT_ATOMS: atom_id res chain seq x y z
N MET A 1 -14.40 -65.08 -57.34
CA MET A 1 -13.50 -65.83 -56.46
C MET A 1 -12.12 -65.20 -56.58
N THR A 2 -11.41 -64.68 -55.58
CA THR A 2 -11.57 -64.45 -54.14
C THR A 2 -10.49 -63.42 -53.82
N ARG A 3 -10.91 -62.29 -53.27
CA ARG A 3 -10.09 -61.12 -52.92
C ARG A 3 -9.54 -61.36 -51.51
N ASN A 4 -8.22 -61.51 -51.35
CA ASN A 4 -7.60 -61.60 -50.02
C ASN A 4 -6.89 -60.29 -49.67
N TRP A 5 -7.39 -59.71 -48.59
CA TRP A 5 -6.91 -58.51 -47.92
C TRP A 5 -5.79 -58.88 -46.95
N ILE A 6 -4.71 -58.09 -46.93
CA ILE A 6 -3.71 -58.10 -45.86
C ILE A 6 -4.13 -57.03 -44.83
N PRO A 7 -4.29 -57.36 -43.54
CA PRO A 7 -4.71 -56.40 -42.55
C PRO A 7 -3.54 -55.52 -42.08
N LEU A 8 -3.84 -54.22 -42.02
CA LEU A 8 -3.05 -53.17 -41.41
C LEU A 8 -2.93 -53.46 -39.90
N VAL A 9 -1.72 -53.72 -39.42
CA VAL A 9 -1.42 -53.77 -37.97
C VAL A 9 -1.37 -52.33 -37.46
N VAL A 10 -2.47 -51.86 -36.88
CA VAL A 10 -2.52 -50.62 -36.12
C VAL A 10 -1.88 -50.89 -34.76
N ILE A 11 -0.65 -50.43 -34.56
CA ILE A 11 -0.04 -50.31 -33.24
C ILE A 11 -0.76 -49.14 -32.54
N ALA A 12 -1.78 -49.47 -31.77
CA ALA A 12 -2.40 -48.56 -30.82
C ALA A 12 -1.41 -48.30 -29.68
N SER A 13 -0.61 -47.25 -29.83
CA SER A 13 0.18 -46.69 -28.74
C SER A 13 -0.78 -46.11 -27.71
N MET A 14 -1.11 -46.90 -26.68
CA MET A 14 -1.79 -46.42 -25.47
C MET A 14 -0.93 -45.34 -24.84
N LEU A 15 -1.27 -44.08 -25.12
CA LEU A 15 -0.93 -42.94 -24.28
C LEU A 15 -1.63 -43.17 -22.94
N LEU A 16 -0.96 -43.88 -22.03
CA LEU A 16 -1.27 -43.84 -20.61
C LEU A 16 -0.99 -42.40 -20.16
N ALA A 17 -1.99 -41.54 -20.27
CA ALA A 17 -2.03 -40.35 -19.46
C ALA A 17 -2.04 -40.85 -18.01
N ASN A 18 -0.90 -40.74 -17.33
CA ASN A 18 -0.84 -40.93 -15.89
C ASN A 18 -1.75 -39.86 -15.29
N SER A 19 -2.99 -40.24 -14.99
CA SER A 19 -3.86 -39.47 -14.11
C SER A 19 -3.12 -39.41 -12.77
N ALA A 20 -2.44 -38.29 -12.50
CA ALA A 20 -1.89 -38.04 -11.19
C ALA A 20 -3.07 -37.91 -10.23
N TYR A 21 -3.37 -38.99 -9.51
CA TYR A 21 -4.37 -38.97 -8.45
C TYR A 21 -3.87 -38.03 -7.36
N ALA A 22 -4.69 -37.05 -6.98
CA ALA A 22 -4.43 -36.20 -5.84
C ALA A 22 -4.23 -37.07 -4.58
N ALA A 23 -3.04 -37.02 -3.99
CA ALA A 23 -2.72 -37.74 -2.75
C ALA A 23 -2.29 -36.78 -1.64
N ASN A 24 -2.50 -37.20 -0.40
CA ASN A 24 -1.88 -36.54 0.75
C ASN A 24 -0.45 -37.07 0.90
N ARG A 25 0.51 -36.15 1.03
CA ARG A 25 1.92 -36.45 1.28
C ARG A 25 2.29 -35.86 2.63
N PHE A 26 2.66 -36.72 3.55
CA PHE A 26 2.96 -36.34 4.93
C PHE A 26 4.45 -36.09 5.07
N TRP A 27 4.81 -34.91 5.56
CA TRP A 27 6.18 -34.64 5.98
C TRP A 27 6.50 -35.47 7.23
N VAL A 28 7.55 -36.28 7.14
CA VAL A 28 8.01 -37.10 8.26
C VAL A 28 9.43 -36.79 8.70
N GLY A 29 10.21 -36.07 7.89
CA GLY A 29 11.58 -35.62 8.22
C GLY A 29 12.49 -36.74 8.75
N SER A 30 12.27 -37.99 8.32
CA SER A 30 12.72 -39.15 9.08
C SER A 30 14.23 -39.37 8.97
N GLY A 31 14.93 -39.19 10.10
CA GLY A 31 16.19 -39.86 10.41
C GLY A 31 17.49 -39.29 9.81
N ASN A 32 17.43 -38.32 8.90
CA ASN A 32 18.63 -37.73 8.27
C ASN A 32 18.87 -36.25 8.63
N SER A 33 18.03 -35.67 9.51
CA SER A 33 18.08 -34.24 9.85
C SER A 33 18.03 -33.30 8.62
N SER A 34 17.45 -33.77 7.50
CA SER A 34 17.23 -32.96 6.31
C SER A 34 16.05 -32.00 6.52
N ASP A 35 16.18 -30.78 6.02
CA ASP A 35 15.14 -29.76 5.94
C ASP A 35 14.64 -29.55 4.50
N THR A 36 15.12 -30.38 3.57
CA THR A 36 15.00 -30.17 2.13
C THR A 36 13.69 -30.75 1.61
N TRP A 37 12.89 -29.92 0.94
CA TRP A 37 11.59 -30.31 0.37
C TRP A 37 11.72 -31.44 -0.65
N GLU A 38 12.78 -31.43 -1.45
CA GLU A 38 12.98 -32.31 -2.59
C GLU A 38 13.49 -33.71 -2.21
N ASP A 39 13.77 -33.96 -0.93
CA ASP A 39 14.24 -35.26 -0.46
C ASP A 39 13.04 -36.20 -0.23
N THR A 40 12.91 -37.23 -1.07
CA THR A 40 11.86 -38.26 -0.96
C THR A 40 11.88 -39.00 0.38
N ALA A 41 13.04 -39.07 1.06
CA ALA A 41 13.14 -39.68 2.39
C ALA A 41 12.34 -38.89 3.45
N ASN A 42 11.99 -37.63 3.17
CA ASN A 42 11.20 -36.80 4.08
C ASN A 42 9.68 -36.93 3.88
N TRP A 43 9.21 -37.67 2.87
CA TRP A 43 7.79 -37.80 2.54
C TRP A 43 7.27 -39.21 2.77
N ALA A 44 6.04 -39.32 3.29
CA ALA A 44 5.32 -40.58 3.50
C ALA A 44 3.90 -40.53 2.91
N THR A 45 3.33 -41.71 2.65
CA THR A 45 1.91 -41.88 2.23
C THR A 45 0.94 -41.90 3.40
N LEU A 46 1.43 -42.10 4.62
CA LEU A 46 0.66 -42.15 5.85
C LEU A 46 1.28 -41.17 6.86
N GLU A 47 0.44 -40.64 7.74
CA GLU A 47 0.89 -39.81 8.84
C GLU A 47 1.87 -40.60 9.74
N LYS A 48 3.05 -40.02 10.02
CA LYS A 48 4.14 -40.67 10.77
C LYS A 48 4.61 -42.01 10.16
N GLY A 49 4.36 -42.20 8.87
CA GLY A 49 4.82 -43.38 8.13
C GLY A 49 6.33 -43.37 7.87
N LEU A 50 6.83 -44.44 7.24
CA LEU A 50 8.20 -44.49 6.76
C LEU A 50 8.38 -43.50 5.60
N GLY A 51 9.53 -42.81 5.58
CA GLY A 51 9.96 -41.98 4.47
C GLY A 51 10.18 -42.78 3.17
N GLY A 52 10.22 -42.09 2.03
CA GLY A 52 10.45 -42.67 0.72
C GLY A 52 9.26 -42.58 -0.24
N ALA A 53 8.19 -41.86 0.13
CA ALA A 53 7.13 -41.51 -0.82
C ALA A 53 7.62 -40.48 -1.84
N SER A 54 6.85 -40.31 -2.92
CA SER A 54 7.12 -39.25 -3.90
C SER A 54 6.96 -37.86 -3.29
N ILE A 55 7.75 -36.91 -3.79
CA ILE A 55 7.59 -35.48 -3.50
C ILE A 55 6.17 -35.05 -3.92
N PRO A 56 5.47 -34.22 -3.12
CA PRO A 56 4.16 -33.70 -3.49
C PRO A 56 4.23 -32.91 -4.80
N SER A 57 3.34 -33.24 -5.73
CA SER A 57 3.15 -32.57 -7.02
C SER A 57 1.97 -31.58 -6.98
N ALA A 58 1.71 -30.90 -8.11
CA ALA A 58 0.62 -29.94 -8.25
C ALA A 58 -0.78 -30.51 -7.98
N ALA A 59 -0.97 -31.84 -7.99
CA ALA A 59 -2.22 -32.48 -7.62
C ALA A 59 -2.30 -32.83 -6.12
N ASP A 60 -1.17 -32.90 -5.43
CA ASP A 60 -1.06 -33.45 -4.08
C ASP A 60 -1.23 -32.38 -3.00
N THR A 61 -1.70 -32.78 -1.82
CA THR A 61 -1.67 -31.93 -0.63
C THR A 61 -0.46 -32.29 0.23
N ALA A 62 0.41 -31.31 0.49
CA ALA A 62 1.51 -31.45 1.44
C ALA A 62 1.00 -31.20 2.87
N VAL A 63 1.20 -32.17 3.75
CA VAL A 63 0.66 -32.19 5.11
C VAL A 63 1.80 -32.23 6.13
N PHE A 64 1.82 -31.27 7.05
CA PHE A 64 2.80 -31.14 8.12
C PHE A 64 2.08 -31.26 9.46
N THR A 65 2.16 -32.41 10.14
CA THR A 65 1.49 -32.63 11.45
C THR A 65 2.44 -32.63 12.65
N PHE A 66 3.75 -32.74 12.43
CA PHE A 66 4.77 -32.69 13.47
C PHE A 66 6.05 -32.03 12.96
N SER A 67 6.82 -31.41 13.87
CA SER A 67 8.16 -30.91 13.59
C SER A 67 9.18 -32.04 13.69
N GLY A 68 9.79 -32.37 12.54
CA GLY A 68 11.22 -32.64 12.51
C GLY A 68 11.96 -31.30 12.46
N ASN A 69 12.72 -31.07 11.40
CA ASN A 69 13.22 -29.74 11.07
C ASN A 69 12.16 -28.86 10.39
N THR A 70 12.34 -27.54 10.44
CA THR A 70 11.58 -26.58 9.62
C THR A 70 11.89 -26.83 8.14
N VAL A 71 10.88 -27.18 7.35
CA VAL A 71 11.05 -27.45 5.92
C VAL A 71 11.40 -26.17 5.19
N GLN A 72 12.46 -26.19 4.38
CA GLN A 72 12.89 -25.02 3.61
C GLN A 72 12.60 -25.20 2.12
N ILE A 73 11.84 -24.26 1.55
CA ILE A 73 11.64 -24.16 0.10
C ILE A 73 12.81 -23.35 -0.46
N ARG A 74 13.76 -24.04 -1.10
CA ARG A 74 14.93 -23.38 -1.74
C ARG A 74 14.75 -23.22 -3.26
N SER A 75 13.84 -23.98 -3.84
CA SER A 75 13.51 -23.99 -5.27
C SER A 75 12.03 -23.70 -5.51
N ALA A 76 11.58 -23.70 -6.76
CA ALA A 76 10.17 -23.52 -7.08
C ALA A 76 9.38 -24.79 -6.71
N VAL A 77 8.35 -24.62 -5.86
CA VAL A 77 7.45 -25.70 -5.43
C VAL A 77 6.04 -25.44 -5.95
N THR A 78 5.37 -26.47 -6.46
CA THR A 78 3.96 -26.43 -6.84
C THR A 78 3.23 -27.62 -6.25
N VAL A 79 2.18 -27.35 -5.47
CA VAL A 79 1.34 -28.36 -4.81
C VAL A 79 -0.14 -28.06 -4.99
N GLY A 80 -0.99 -29.06 -4.86
CA GLY A 80 -2.45 -28.88 -4.87
C GLY A 80 -2.96 -28.18 -3.61
N GLY A 81 -2.33 -28.45 -2.46
CA GLY A 81 -2.69 -27.85 -1.17
C GLY A 81 -1.54 -27.92 -0.14
N ILE A 82 -1.64 -27.09 0.89
CA ILE A 82 -0.77 -27.13 2.07
C ILE A 82 -1.64 -27.22 3.32
N THR A 83 -1.29 -28.12 4.24
CA THR A 83 -1.92 -28.23 5.55
C THR A 83 -0.85 -28.26 6.65
N LEU A 84 -0.86 -27.27 7.55
CA LEU A 84 -0.06 -27.25 8.76
C LEU A 84 -0.95 -27.51 9.99
N GLN A 85 -0.56 -28.52 10.75
CA GLN A 85 -1.18 -28.94 12.00
C GLN A 85 -0.11 -29.41 13.00
N GLY A 86 -0.48 -29.50 14.28
CA GLY A 86 0.42 -29.85 15.36
C GLY A 86 1.62 -28.90 15.44
N THR A 87 2.82 -29.45 15.33
CA THR A 87 4.08 -28.69 15.44
C THR A 87 4.81 -28.53 14.10
N GLY A 88 4.14 -28.77 12.97
CA GLY A 88 4.72 -28.61 11.63
C GLY A 88 5.26 -27.19 11.38
N ALA A 89 6.39 -27.10 10.66
CA ALA A 89 7.03 -25.83 10.37
C ALA A 89 7.50 -25.77 8.90
N LEU A 90 7.15 -24.69 8.21
CA LEU A 90 7.48 -24.44 6.81
C LEU A 90 8.09 -23.04 6.65
N LEU A 91 9.23 -22.95 5.96
CA LEU A 91 9.93 -21.73 5.58
C LEU A 91 10.00 -21.64 4.06
N GLN A 92 9.37 -20.62 3.47
CA GLN A 92 9.39 -20.42 2.03
C GLN A 92 10.75 -19.89 1.52
N GLY A 93 11.46 -19.10 2.33
CA GLY A 93 12.74 -18.50 1.91
C GLY A 93 12.60 -17.66 0.63
N THR A 94 13.45 -17.93 -0.36
CA THR A 94 13.47 -17.20 -1.65
C THR A 94 12.78 -17.94 -2.78
N GLY A 95 12.42 -19.21 -2.60
CA GLY A 95 11.75 -20.02 -3.61
C GLY A 95 10.30 -19.59 -3.84
N THR A 96 9.77 -19.83 -5.03
CA THR A 96 8.34 -19.61 -5.30
C THR A 96 7.54 -20.78 -4.74
N LEU A 97 6.41 -20.48 -4.10
CA LEU A 97 5.47 -21.49 -3.63
C LEU A 97 4.11 -21.26 -4.29
N ALA A 98 3.71 -22.20 -5.16
CA ALA A 98 2.42 -22.20 -5.81
C ALA A 98 1.51 -23.28 -5.23
N VAL A 99 0.34 -22.89 -4.75
CA VAL A 99 -0.65 -23.77 -4.13
C VAL A 99 -1.93 -23.76 -4.95
N GLY A 100 -2.43 -24.94 -5.27
CA GLY A 100 -3.65 -25.14 -6.05
C GLY A 100 -4.93 -24.84 -5.26
N THR A 101 -6.04 -25.36 -5.79
CA THR A 101 -7.40 -25.08 -5.31
C THR A 101 -7.73 -25.70 -3.95
N ALA A 102 -6.95 -26.66 -3.46
CA ALA A 102 -7.13 -27.18 -2.10
C ALA A 102 -6.70 -26.14 -1.04
N GLY A 103 -5.92 -25.12 -1.45
CA GLY A 103 -5.62 -23.94 -0.65
C GLY A 103 -4.56 -24.19 0.42
N ILE A 104 -4.42 -23.21 1.30
CA ILE A 104 -3.48 -23.24 2.43
C ILE A 104 -4.29 -23.27 3.72
N ARG A 105 -4.07 -24.29 4.55
CA ARG A 105 -4.78 -24.49 5.82
C ARG A 105 -3.79 -24.55 6.96
N ILE A 106 -3.91 -23.65 7.94
CA ILE A 106 -3.03 -23.56 9.09
C ILE A 106 -3.88 -23.65 10.35
N GLY A 107 -3.97 -24.85 10.93
CA GLY A 107 -4.65 -25.05 12.20
C GLY A 107 -3.73 -24.90 13.41
N SER A 108 -2.42 -25.10 13.21
CA SER A 108 -1.36 -24.96 14.20
C SER A 108 0.01 -25.02 13.49
N GLY A 109 1.11 -24.94 14.24
CA GLY A 109 2.46 -24.93 13.66
C GLY A 109 2.89 -23.53 13.21
N SER A 110 3.92 -23.46 12.36
CA SER A 110 4.48 -22.20 11.88
C SER A 110 4.70 -22.19 10.37
N PHE A 111 4.24 -21.12 9.71
CA PHE A 111 4.58 -20.80 8.34
C PHE A 111 5.34 -19.47 8.31
N THR A 112 6.60 -19.54 7.92
CA THR A 112 7.42 -18.35 7.67
C THR A 112 7.55 -18.18 6.18
N GLY A 113 7.00 -17.10 5.64
CA GLY A 113 7.18 -16.72 4.25
C GLY A 113 8.61 -16.28 3.95
N GLY A 114 8.78 -15.57 2.85
CA GLY A 114 10.00 -14.85 2.57
C GLY A 114 9.78 -13.86 1.44
N THR A 115 10.80 -13.64 0.62
CA THR A 115 10.74 -12.72 -0.53
C THR A 115 10.26 -13.40 -1.81
N GLY A 116 10.22 -14.74 -1.84
CA GLY A 116 9.70 -15.49 -2.98
C GLY A 116 8.19 -15.25 -3.19
N LEU A 117 7.73 -15.38 -4.43
CA LEU A 117 6.30 -15.28 -4.75
C LEU A 117 5.54 -16.45 -4.10
N LEU A 118 4.52 -16.11 -3.30
CA LEU A 118 3.53 -17.05 -2.79
C LEU A 118 2.24 -16.87 -3.60
N THR A 119 1.75 -17.94 -4.23
CA THR A 119 0.44 -17.91 -4.91
C THR A 119 -0.46 -19.00 -4.34
N SER A 120 -1.74 -18.72 -4.16
CA SER A 120 -2.74 -19.77 -3.98
C SER A 120 -3.98 -19.54 -4.83
N SER A 121 -4.39 -20.56 -5.57
CA SER A 121 -5.64 -20.54 -6.32
C SER A 121 -6.85 -21.01 -5.50
N GLY A 122 -6.61 -21.50 -4.28
CA GLY A 122 -7.62 -21.81 -3.27
C GLY A 122 -7.60 -20.78 -2.15
N SER A 123 -8.46 -20.97 -1.14
CA SER A 123 -8.49 -20.08 0.03
C SER A 123 -7.29 -20.30 0.95
N PHE A 124 -6.92 -19.24 1.67
CA PHE A 124 -6.02 -19.29 2.81
C PHE A 124 -6.87 -19.26 4.08
N THR A 125 -6.75 -20.28 4.92
CA THR A 125 -7.49 -20.37 6.19
C THR A 125 -6.53 -20.63 7.33
N GLN A 126 -6.54 -19.74 8.32
CA GLN A 126 -5.77 -19.87 9.55
C GLN A 126 -6.71 -19.86 10.75
N THR A 127 -6.76 -20.98 11.46
CA THR A 127 -7.52 -21.14 12.71
C THR A 127 -6.63 -21.29 13.94
N GLY A 128 -5.31 -21.34 13.75
CA GLY A 128 -4.31 -21.32 14.80
C GLY A 128 -2.90 -21.20 14.22
N GLY A 129 -1.88 -21.39 15.07
CA GLY A 129 -0.48 -21.32 14.65
C GLY A 129 -0.01 -19.91 14.29
N THR A 130 1.18 -19.81 13.73
CA THR A 130 1.87 -18.55 13.45
C THR A 130 2.25 -18.44 11.98
N VAL A 131 1.84 -17.35 11.34
CA VAL A 131 2.16 -17.00 9.96
C VAL A 131 2.91 -15.69 9.98
N THR A 132 4.17 -15.72 9.54
CA THR A 132 5.02 -14.51 9.54
C THR A 132 5.89 -14.39 8.32
N GLY A 133 6.50 -13.22 8.11
CA GLY A 133 7.60 -13.07 7.17
C GLY A 133 7.21 -13.19 5.69
N ILE A 134 5.92 -13.09 5.35
CA ILE A 134 5.46 -12.94 3.96
C ILE A 134 5.84 -11.51 3.52
N GLN A 135 7.07 -11.36 3.01
CA GLN A 135 7.70 -10.10 2.63
C GLN A 135 7.57 -9.81 1.13
N GLY A 136 7.49 -10.87 0.32
CA GLY A 136 7.24 -10.79 -1.12
C GLY A 136 5.76 -10.61 -1.44
N THR A 137 5.41 -10.86 -2.70
CA THR A 137 4.00 -10.86 -3.12
C THR A 137 3.32 -12.14 -2.63
N PHE A 138 2.15 -11.97 -2.00
CA PHE A 138 1.19 -13.05 -1.79
C PHE A 138 -0.03 -12.81 -2.68
N ALA A 139 -0.14 -13.58 -3.75
CA ALA A 139 -1.26 -13.50 -4.67
C ALA A 139 -2.27 -14.63 -4.37
N LEU A 140 -3.49 -14.24 -4.01
CA LEU A 140 -4.57 -15.14 -3.61
C LEU A 140 -5.77 -14.99 -4.55
N SER A 141 -6.24 -16.10 -5.11
CA SER A 141 -7.48 -16.15 -5.91
C SER A 141 -8.67 -16.77 -5.16
N GLY A 142 -8.46 -17.20 -3.92
CA GLY A 142 -9.52 -17.57 -2.96
C GLY A 142 -9.68 -16.52 -1.86
N SER A 143 -10.44 -16.86 -0.81
CA SER A 143 -10.60 -15.97 0.35
C SER A 143 -9.41 -16.06 1.30
N LEU A 144 -9.09 -14.95 1.97
CA LEU A 144 -8.25 -14.93 3.16
C LEU A 144 -9.15 -14.94 4.41
N SER A 145 -8.96 -15.93 5.30
CA SER A 145 -9.68 -16.01 6.57
C SER A 145 -8.75 -16.42 7.70
N VAL A 146 -8.45 -15.47 8.58
CA VAL A 146 -7.71 -15.66 9.82
C VAL A 146 -8.70 -15.47 10.97
N THR A 147 -9.02 -16.52 11.72
CA THR A 147 -10.14 -16.49 12.70
C THR A 147 -9.81 -17.07 14.07
N GLY A 148 -8.65 -17.73 14.22
CA GLY A 148 -8.27 -18.29 15.52
C GLY A 148 -7.78 -17.22 16.49
N ALA A 149 -8.29 -17.20 17.71
CA ALA A 149 -7.90 -16.22 18.74
C ALA A 149 -6.40 -16.20 19.10
N SER A 150 -5.68 -17.30 18.84
CA SER A 150 -4.22 -17.41 19.03
C SER A 150 -3.43 -17.34 17.71
N SER A 151 -4.09 -16.99 16.61
CA SER A 151 -3.46 -16.86 15.30
C SER A 151 -2.65 -15.56 15.24
N ALA A 152 -1.36 -15.67 14.94
CA ALA A 152 -0.57 -14.52 14.52
C ALA A 152 -0.43 -14.57 13.00
N PHE A 153 -0.80 -13.48 12.32
CA PHE A 153 -0.63 -13.34 10.87
C PHE A 153 0.10 -12.03 10.57
N THR A 154 1.19 -12.09 9.80
CA THR A 154 1.88 -10.89 9.32
C THR A 154 2.26 -11.04 7.85
N ALA A 155 1.82 -10.07 7.05
CA ALA A 155 2.18 -9.91 5.65
C ALA A 155 2.72 -8.50 5.44
N THR A 156 4.04 -8.41 5.28
CA THR A 156 4.78 -7.15 5.11
C THR A 156 5.07 -6.82 3.65
N GLY A 157 4.77 -7.75 2.75
CA GLY A 157 4.76 -7.50 1.32
C GLY A 157 3.39 -7.06 0.79
N ASN A 158 3.16 -7.32 -0.50
CA ASN A 158 1.90 -6.99 -1.17
C ASN A 158 0.97 -8.21 -1.19
N LEU A 159 -0.20 -8.09 -0.55
CA LEU A 159 -1.30 -9.04 -0.70
C LEU A 159 -2.13 -8.66 -1.94
N ILE A 160 -2.28 -9.57 -2.89
CA ILE A 160 -3.07 -9.37 -4.11
C ILE A 160 -4.29 -10.31 -4.10
N MET A 161 -5.47 -9.73 -3.98
CA MET A 161 -6.75 -10.45 -4.08
C MET A 161 -7.23 -10.39 -5.53
N HIS A 162 -7.09 -11.50 -6.28
CA HIS A 162 -7.25 -11.51 -7.75
C HIS A 162 -8.16 -12.62 -8.30
N GLY A 163 -8.92 -13.29 -7.44
CA GLY A 163 -9.90 -14.30 -7.84
C GLY A 163 -11.23 -13.72 -8.31
N GLY A 164 -12.23 -14.59 -8.38
CA GLY A 164 -13.63 -14.20 -8.52
C GLY A 164 -14.14 -13.55 -7.22
N THR A 165 -15.30 -13.98 -6.71
CA THR A 165 -15.81 -13.44 -5.44
C THR A 165 -14.97 -13.98 -4.29
N GLN A 166 -14.38 -13.09 -3.52
CA GLN A 166 -13.48 -13.42 -2.41
C GLN A 166 -13.82 -12.60 -1.18
N THR A 167 -13.42 -13.11 -0.02
CA THR A 167 -13.48 -12.39 1.25
C THR A 167 -12.09 -12.16 1.83
N LEU A 168 -11.97 -11.10 2.61
CA LEU A 168 -10.74 -10.71 3.28
C LEU A 168 -10.98 -10.52 4.78
N ASP A 169 -10.32 -11.37 5.56
CA ASP A 169 -10.18 -11.26 7.00
C ASP A 169 -8.76 -11.67 7.42
N SER A 170 -7.95 -10.69 7.82
CA SER A 170 -6.62 -10.90 8.39
C SER A 170 -6.60 -10.93 9.93
N ASN A 171 -7.77 -10.96 10.57
CA ASN A 171 -7.97 -10.83 12.01
C ASN A 171 -7.38 -9.51 12.56
N ASN A 172 -7.70 -8.38 11.92
CA ASN A 172 -7.16 -7.05 12.21
C ASN A 172 -5.63 -6.94 12.11
N SER A 173 -4.95 -7.91 11.49
CA SER A 173 -3.51 -7.84 11.31
C SER A 173 -3.17 -6.78 10.28
N ALA A 174 -2.22 -5.90 10.60
CA ALA A 174 -1.78 -4.88 9.65
C ALA A 174 -1.17 -5.53 8.40
N LEU A 175 -1.70 -5.18 7.24
CA LEU A 175 -1.13 -5.50 5.94
C LEU A 175 -0.28 -4.32 5.48
N ALA A 176 0.90 -4.58 4.91
CA ALA A 176 1.71 -3.50 4.36
C ALA A 176 1.03 -2.87 3.14
N SER A 177 0.77 -3.70 2.12
CA SER A 177 0.06 -3.28 0.91
C SER A 177 -1.01 -4.27 0.52
N LEU A 178 -2.15 -3.76 0.06
CA LEU A 178 -3.28 -4.52 -0.44
C LEU A 178 -3.60 -4.06 -1.86
N THR A 179 -3.60 -5.01 -2.79
CA THR A 179 -4.05 -4.80 -4.18
C THR A 179 -5.32 -5.61 -4.42
N ILE A 180 -6.40 -4.92 -4.76
CA ILE A 180 -7.65 -5.54 -5.21
C ILE A 180 -7.61 -5.61 -6.74
N ALA A 181 -7.60 -6.83 -7.24
CA ALA A 181 -7.58 -7.14 -8.68
C ALA A 181 -8.74 -8.07 -9.09
N SER A 182 -9.60 -8.47 -8.14
CA SER A 182 -10.80 -9.26 -8.42
C SER A 182 -11.79 -8.46 -9.25
N THR A 183 -12.18 -9.01 -10.41
CA THR A 183 -13.13 -8.38 -11.32
C THR A 183 -14.60 -8.59 -10.92
N THR A 184 -14.87 -9.29 -9.81
CA THR A 184 -16.24 -9.46 -9.31
C THR A 184 -16.43 -8.75 -7.98
N SER A 185 -15.73 -9.17 -6.92
CA SER A 185 -15.71 -8.49 -5.63
C SER A 185 -14.67 -9.11 -4.70
N THR A 186 -13.93 -8.26 -3.99
CA THR A 186 -13.30 -8.63 -2.72
C THR A 186 -14.03 -7.90 -1.59
N THR A 187 -14.66 -8.66 -0.70
CA THR A 187 -15.48 -8.11 0.40
C THR A 187 -14.77 -8.29 1.75
N LEU A 188 -14.70 -7.24 2.55
CA LEU A 188 -14.22 -7.34 3.92
C LEU A 188 -15.19 -8.14 4.78
N THR A 189 -14.66 -8.98 5.67
CA THR A 189 -15.46 -9.70 6.68
C THR A 189 -15.00 -9.44 8.12
N ALA A 190 -14.07 -8.50 8.27
CA ALA A 190 -13.56 -7.96 9.53
C ALA A 190 -12.88 -6.62 9.21
N ASP A 191 -12.69 -5.78 10.23
CA ASP A 191 -11.88 -4.57 10.09
C ASP A 191 -10.46 -4.92 9.64
N GLN A 192 -9.89 -4.05 8.82
CA GLN A 192 -8.55 -4.26 8.25
C GLN A 192 -7.70 -3.02 8.47
N SER A 193 -6.39 -3.21 8.58
CA SER A 193 -5.44 -2.11 8.66
C SER A 193 -4.40 -2.23 7.54
N ILE A 194 -4.18 -1.13 6.82
CA ILE A 194 -3.18 -0.99 5.77
C ILE A 194 -2.18 0.09 6.19
N THR A 195 -0.89 -0.20 6.09
CA THR A 195 0.16 0.73 6.56
C THR A 195 0.87 1.47 5.43
N THR A 196 0.85 0.96 4.19
CA THR A 196 1.54 1.58 3.05
C THR A 196 0.59 1.96 1.93
N LYS A 197 -0.14 0.99 1.35
CA LYS A 197 -0.95 1.26 0.16
C LYS A 197 -2.17 0.36 0.03
N LEU A 198 -3.33 0.97 -0.20
CA LEU A 198 -4.47 0.33 -0.84
C LEU A 198 -4.45 0.67 -2.34
N GLN A 199 -4.56 -0.34 -3.19
CA GLN A 199 -4.77 -0.15 -4.63
C GLN A 199 -5.98 -0.97 -5.09
N VAL A 200 -6.97 -0.32 -5.70
CA VAL A 200 -8.06 -0.98 -6.40
C VAL A 200 -7.80 -0.85 -7.90
N ASN A 201 -7.64 -1.97 -8.61
CA ASN A 201 -7.31 -1.96 -10.03
C ASN A 201 -8.52 -1.64 -10.91
N THR A 202 -8.26 -1.25 -12.15
CA THR A 202 -9.29 -1.05 -13.17
C THR A 202 -10.13 -2.31 -13.35
N GLY A 203 -11.45 -2.13 -13.31
CA GLY A 203 -12.43 -3.21 -13.41
C GLY A 203 -12.53 -4.09 -12.17
N ALA A 204 -11.84 -3.75 -11.08
CA ALA A 204 -11.94 -4.46 -9.81
C ALA A 204 -12.98 -3.81 -8.89
N THR A 205 -13.61 -4.63 -8.05
CA THR A 205 -14.57 -4.18 -7.05
C THR A 205 -14.07 -4.52 -5.66
N PHE A 206 -13.99 -3.51 -4.79
CA PHE A 206 -13.66 -3.66 -3.38
C PHE A 206 -14.88 -3.28 -2.54
N SER A 207 -15.34 -4.16 -1.65
CA SER A 207 -16.53 -3.93 -0.83
C SER A 207 -16.18 -3.93 0.65
N LEU A 208 -16.60 -2.87 1.35
CA LEU A 208 -16.35 -2.67 2.78
C LEU A 208 -17.43 -3.29 3.66
N ASP A 209 -18.64 -3.45 3.12
CA ASP A 209 -19.83 -3.96 3.81
C ASP A 209 -20.22 -3.17 5.07
N THR A 210 -19.79 -3.60 6.25
CA THR A 210 -19.99 -2.89 7.53
C THR A 210 -18.68 -2.55 8.22
N TYR A 211 -17.55 -2.87 7.58
CA TYR A 211 -16.23 -2.87 8.20
C TYR A 211 -15.45 -1.61 7.86
N THR A 212 -14.50 -1.29 8.73
CA THR A 212 -13.56 -0.19 8.54
C THR A 212 -12.24 -0.70 7.96
N LEU A 213 -11.76 -0.06 6.90
CA LEU A 213 -10.39 -0.16 6.44
C LEU A 213 -9.59 1.03 6.98
N PHE A 214 -8.75 0.80 7.97
CA PHE A 214 -7.83 1.82 8.49
C PHE A 214 -6.62 1.96 7.56
N ALA A 215 -6.50 3.09 6.86
CA ALA A 215 -5.38 3.38 5.97
C ALA A 215 -4.46 4.49 6.51
N THR A 216 -4.49 4.74 7.83
CA THR A 216 -3.72 5.81 8.48
C THR A 216 -2.21 5.70 8.18
N GLY A 217 -1.65 6.72 7.53
CA GLY A 217 -0.25 6.76 7.12
C GLY A 217 0.07 6.06 5.79
N GLY A 218 -0.91 5.38 5.20
CA GLY A 218 -0.83 4.81 3.85
C GLY A 218 -1.39 5.74 2.77
N THR A 219 -1.41 5.26 1.54
CA THR A 219 -2.06 5.93 0.40
C THR A 219 -3.16 5.06 -0.18
N VAL A 220 -4.30 5.67 -0.51
CA VAL A 220 -5.38 5.02 -1.28
C VAL A 220 -5.24 5.41 -2.75
N VAL A 221 -5.34 4.43 -3.65
CA VAL A 221 -5.39 4.63 -5.10
C VAL A 221 -6.51 3.78 -5.65
N ASN A 222 -7.55 4.42 -6.18
CA ASN A 222 -8.70 3.73 -6.75
C ASN A 222 -8.76 3.96 -8.27
N TYR A 223 -8.73 2.85 -9.01
CA TYR A 223 -8.98 2.79 -10.47
C TYR A 223 -10.22 1.95 -10.81
N GLY A 224 -10.87 1.37 -9.79
CA GLY A 224 -12.03 0.47 -9.91
C GLY A 224 -13.22 1.01 -9.12
N THR A 225 -13.98 0.14 -8.47
CA THR A 225 -15.17 0.55 -7.69
C THR A 225 -14.99 0.17 -6.23
N ILE A 226 -15.27 1.13 -5.35
CA ILE A 226 -15.40 0.90 -3.90
C ILE A 226 -16.89 0.88 -3.56
N ASN A 227 -17.36 -0.23 -3.00
CA ASN A 227 -18.72 -0.40 -2.51
C ASN A 227 -18.72 -0.31 -0.99
N GLU A 228 -19.06 0.87 -0.47
CA GLU A 228 -18.97 1.17 0.95
C GLU A 228 -20.06 0.46 1.76
N ASN A 229 -21.28 0.38 1.22
CA ASN A 229 -22.48 0.00 1.96
C ASN A 229 -22.65 0.87 3.23
N THR A 230 -22.18 0.38 4.37
CA THR A 230 -22.12 1.11 5.65
C THR A 230 -20.72 1.09 6.28
N GLY A 231 -19.78 0.39 5.65
CA GLY A 231 -18.37 0.41 5.99
C GLY A 231 -17.71 1.68 5.47
N LYS A 232 -16.44 1.85 5.83
CA LYS A 232 -15.69 3.07 5.51
C LYS A 232 -14.20 2.82 5.36
N ILE A 233 -13.55 3.68 4.59
CA ILE A 233 -12.10 3.84 4.68
C ILE A 233 -11.85 4.97 5.68
N ALA A 234 -10.86 4.80 6.54
CA ALA A 234 -10.46 5.83 7.48
C ALA A 234 -9.05 6.29 7.12
N LEU A 235 -8.95 7.47 6.51
CA LEU A 235 -7.71 8.11 6.08
C LEU A 235 -7.57 9.50 6.70
N ALA A 236 -6.56 9.68 7.57
CA ALA A 236 -6.36 10.96 8.25
C ALA A 236 -5.78 12.10 7.37
N ALA A 237 -5.72 11.94 6.05
CA ALA A 237 -4.90 12.75 5.15
C ALA A 237 -5.73 13.59 4.16
N THR A 238 -6.50 14.54 4.70
CA THR A 238 -7.23 15.54 3.92
C THR A 238 -6.43 16.85 3.83
N ASN A 239 -6.44 17.50 2.66
CA ASN A 239 -5.93 18.87 2.50
C ASN A 239 -7.00 19.74 1.84
N PHE A 240 -7.50 20.75 2.54
CA PHE A 240 -8.59 21.60 2.05
C PHE A 240 -8.17 23.07 2.11
N ILE A 241 -8.18 23.74 0.96
CA ILE A 241 -7.77 25.14 0.84
C ILE A 241 -8.77 25.96 0.02
N ILE A 242 -8.93 27.23 0.39
CA ILE A 242 -9.42 28.28 -0.50
C ILE A 242 -8.24 28.64 -1.41
N SER A 243 -8.34 28.28 -2.67
CA SER A 243 -7.26 28.45 -3.64
C SER A 243 -7.42 29.72 -4.47
N ASP A 244 -6.34 30.11 -5.14
CA ASP A 244 -6.40 31.06 -6.25
C ASP A 244 -7.10 30.45 -7.49
N SER A 245 -7.26 31.26 -8.54
CA SER A 245 -7.87 30.82 -9.80
C SER A 245 -7.13 29.69 -10.53
N THR A 246 -5.94 29.31 -10.08
CA THR A 246 -5.17 28.19 -10.63
C THR A 246 -5.37 26.88 -9.87
N PHE A 247 -6.08 26.91 -8.72
CA PHE A 247 -6.31 25.76 -7.85
C PHE A 247 -5.04 25.14 -7.23
N THR A 248 -3.94 25.89 -7.16
CA THR A 248 -2.65 25.35 -6.66
C THR A 248 -2.14 26.02 -5.41
N SER A 249 -2.51 27.27 -5.17
CA SER A 249 -1.97 28.09 -4.09
C SER A 249 -3.11 28.68 -3.28
N GLU A 250 -2.88 28.85 -1.98
CA GLU A 250 -3.84 29.41 -1.03
C GLU A 250 -4.12 30.89 -1.32
N GLN A 251 -5.40 31.28 -1.28
CA GLN A 251 -5.87 32.65 -1.49
C GLN A 251 -6.07 33.33 -0.13
N VAL A 252 -5.18 34.24 0.22
CA VAL A 252 -5.19 34.92 1.55
C VAL A 252 -6.25 36.03 1.64
N SER A 253 -6.63 36.63 0.51
CA SER A 253 -7.69 37.63 0.45
C SER A 253 -8.29 37.77 -0.94
N LEU A 254 -9.58 38.10 -1.04
CA LEU A 254 -10.28 38.38 -2.30
C LEU A 254 -11.07 39.69 -2.17
N SER A 255 -11.09 40.52 -3.21
CA SER A 255 -11.94 41.72 -3.28
C SER A 255 -13.29 41.39 -3.92
N THR A 256 -14.39 41.93 -3.42
CA THR A 256 -15.71 41.80 -4.06
C THR A 256 -15.98 42.92 -5.08
N PRO A 257 -16.68 42.63 -6.20
CA PRO A 257 -17.11 41.29 -6.62
C PRO A 257 -15.90 40.43 -7.07
N GLY A 258 -15.99 39.13 -6.83
CA GLY A 258 -14.92 38.17 -7.14
C GLY A 258 -15.40 36.73 -7.15
N THR A 259 -14.47 35.79 -7.29
CA THR A 259 -14.75 34.35 -7.25
C THR A 259 -13.79 33.68 -6.26
N LEU A 260 -14.35 32.89 -5.35
CA LEU A 260 -13.60 32.00 -4.48
C LEU A 260 -13.43 30.66 -5.20
N TYR A 261 -12.22 30.11 -5.17
CA TYR A 261 -11.90 28.80 -5.71
C TYR A 261 -11.52 27.87 -4.56
N PHE A 262 -11.81 26.58 -4.71
CA PHE A 262 -11.61 25.59 -3.65
C PHE A 262 -10.85 24.40 -4.21
N THR A 263 -9.91 23.89 -3.42
CA THR A 263 -9.21 22.64 -3.71
C THR A 263 -9.24 21.76 -2.48
N LEU A 264 -9.88 20.59 -2.60
CA LEU A 264 -9.86 19.53 -1.61
C LEU A 264 -9.04 18.36 -2.17
N THR A 265 -8.07 17.86 -1.42
CA THR A 265 -7.43 16.58 -1.68
C THR A 265 -7.92 15.60 -0.65
N ASP A 266 -8.72 14.63 -1.07
CA ASP A 266 -9.19 13.53 -0.26
C ASP A 266 -9.23 12.24 -1.08
N ARG A 267 -8.54 11.19 -0.65
CA ARG A 267 -8.24 10.05 -1.55
C ARG A 267 -9.20 8.89 -1.42
N ASP A 268 -9.86 8.79 -0.28
CA ASP A 268 -10.85 7.76 -0.01
C ASP A 268 -12.26 8.17 -0.45
N GLU A 269 -12.50 9.47 -0.68
CA GLU A 269 -13.68 10.00 -1.41
C GLU A 269 -13.66 9.73 -2.93
N ASN A 270 -12.58 9.13 -3.47
CA ASN A 270 -12.58 8.57 -4.83
C ASN A 270 -13.15 7.14 -4.79
N ILE A 271 -14.45 7.04 -4.99
CA ILE A 271 -15.27 5.82 -4.86
C ILE A 271 -15.41 5.11 -6.22
N ASP A 272 -15.61 5.85 -7.31
CA ASP A 272 -15.68 5.32 -8.66
C ASP A 272 -14.49 5.76 -9.51
N GLY A 273 -13.47 4.90 -9.57
CA GLY A 273 -12.29 5.07 -10.40
C GLY A 273 -12.55 5.16 -11.92
N THR A 274 -13.80 5.02 -12.36
CA THR A 274 -14.24 5.12 -13.77
C THR A 274 -15.04 6.38 -14.08
N ALA A 275 -15.41 7.18 -13.08
CA ALA A 275 -16.13 8.45 -13.21
C ALA A 275 -15.51 9.53 -12.30
N ALA A 276 -15.75 10.81 -12.56
CA ALA A 276 -15.33 11.84 -11.61
C ALA A 276 -16.35 11.88 -10.46
N ASP A 277 -15.86 11.69 -9.24
CA ASP A 277 -16.70 11.80 -8.04
C ASP A 277 -17.00 13.24 -7.64
N THR A 278 -17.96 13.41 -6.74
CA THR A 278 -18.34 14.74 -6.22
C THR A 278 -18.45 14.73 -4.71
N VAL A 279 -18.01 15.81 -4.08
CA VAL A 279 -18.17 16.05 -2.65
C VAL A 279 -18.92 17.36 -2.40
N PHE A 280 -19.48 17.52 -1.22
CA PHE A 280 -20.21 18.73 -0.82
C PHE A 280 -19.46 19.47 0.28
N ILE A 281 -19.28 20.79 0.10
CA ILE A 281 -18.70 21.68 1.10
C ILE A 281 -19.69 22.78 1.48
N LEU A 282 -19.49 23.36 2.65
CA LEU A 282 -20.21 24.55 3.11
C LEU A 282 -19.26 25.75 3.12
N VAL A 283 -19.73 26.89 2.61
CA VAL A 283 -19.05 28.18 2.64
C VAL A 283 -19.89 29.10 3.51
N SER A 284 -19.29 29.72 4.53
CA SER A 284 -19.99 30.53 5.51
C SER A 284 -19.30 31.87 5.74
N THR A 285 -20.07 32.89 6.11
CA THR A 285 -19.56 34.20 6.50
C THR A 285 -19.99 34.57 7.93
N ALA A 286 -19.28 35.52 8.55
CA ALA A 286 -19.62 36.00 9.90
C ALA A 286 -21.00 36.67 9.97
N ASP A 287 -21.43 37.31 8.88
CA ASP A 287 -22.76 37.94 8.77
C ASP A 287 -23.92 36.93 8.57
N GLY A 288 -23.63 35.62 8.57
CA GLY A 288 -24.62 34.55 8.57
C GLY A 288 -25.01 34.02 7.18
N ASP A 289 -24.29 34.44 6.14
CA ASP A 289 -24.45 33.83 4.82
C ASP A 289 -23.87 32.40 4.83
N ASN A 290 -24.62 31.45 4.29
CA ASN A 290 -24.23 30.04 4.22
C ASN A 290 -24.63 29.49 2.85
N GLU A 291 -23.65 28.97 2.12
CA GLU A 291 -23.81 28.46 0.77
C GLU A 291 -23.19 27.08 0.59
N GLY A 292 -23.94 26.20 -0.07
CA GLY A 292 -23.47 24.87 -0.44
C GLY A 292 -22.75 24.88 -1.77
N VAL A 293 -21.59 24.23 -1.86
CA VAL A 293 -20.84 24.07 -3.12
C VAL A 293 -20.52 22.61 -3.34
N THR A 294 -20.85 22.10 -4.52
CA THR A 294 -20.40 20.78 -4.97
C THR A 294 -19.03 20.92 -5.63
N LEU A 295 -18.03 20.20 -5.13
CA LEU A 295 -16.73 20.07 -5.77
C LEU A 295 -16.72 18.81 -6.63
N THR A 296 -16.05 18.86 -7.77
CA THR A 296 -15.91 17.73 -8.69
C THR A 296 -14.47 17.30 -8.80
N GLU A 297 -14.25 16.01 -8.86
CA GLU A 297 -12.93 15.43 -9.03
C GLU A 297 -12.29 15.87 -10.36
N THR A 298 -11.00 16.26 -10.35
CA THR A 298 -10.31 16.80 -11.53
C THR A 298 -10.09 15.77 -12.64
N ASN A 299 -10.01 14.51 -12.27
CA ASN A 299 -10.12 13.33 -13.12
C ASN A 299 -10.59 12.17 -12.26
N ASN A 300 -11.12 11.12 -12.88
CA ASN A 300 -11.77 9.97 -12.24
C ASN A 300 -10.92 9.17 -11.21
N THR A 301 -9.68 9.56 -10.93
CA THR A 301 -8.75 8.79 -10.10
C THR A 301 -7.85 9.66 -9.21
N SER A 302 -8.08 10.98 -9.21
CA SER A 302 -7.13 11.95 -8.66
C SER A 302 -7.18 12.05 -7.14
N GLY A 303 -8.34 11.82 -6.52
CA GLY A 303 -8.64 12.24 -5.15
C GLY A 303 -8.49 13.75 -4.95
N ILE A 304 -8.63 14.56 -5.99
CA ILE A 304 -8.53 16.02 -5.95
C ILE A 304 -9.82 16.59 -6.50
N PHE A 305 -10.57 17.31 -5.66
CA PHE A 305 -11.85 17.92 -5.97
C PHE A 305 -11.72 19.44 -6.04
N GLN A 306 -12.31 20.03 -7.07
CA GLN A 306 -12.24 21.46 -7.34
C GLN A 306 -13.63 22.04 -7.60
N GLY A 307 -13.80 23.31 -7.25
CA GLY A 307 -15.04 24.05 -7.45
C GLY A 307 -14.87 25.53 -7.10
N SER A 308 -15.93 26.31 -7.30
CA SER A 308 -15.87 27.75 -7.08
C SER A 308 -17.25 28.33 -6.79
N ILE A 309 -17.29 29.46 -6.10
CA ILE A 309 -18.50 30.26 -5.87
C ILE A 309 -18.22 31.75 -6.10
N SER A 310 -19.19 32.46 -6.63
CA SER A 310 -19.09 33.92 -6.79
C SER A 310 -19.30 34.63 -5.45
N ALA A 311 -18.65 35.76 -5.26
CA ALA A 311 -18.82 36.62 -4.09
C ALA A 311 -19.14 38.06 -4.53
N VAL A 312 -20.14 38.68 -3.91
CA VAL A 312 -20.63 40.03 -4.26
C VAL A 312 -20.83 40.90 -3.01
N ASN A 313 -20.77 42.21 -3.20
CA ASN A 313 -21.12 43.17 -2.16
C ASN A 313 -22.63 43.45 -2.21
N GLN A 314 -23.41 42.60 -1.53
CA GLN A 314 -24.86 42.68 -1.44
C GLN A 314 -25.33 42.18 -0.09
N GLY A 315 -26.65 42.23 0.13
CA GLY A 315 -27.21 41.75 1.38
C GLY A 315 -27.29 40.26 1.48
N VAL A 316 -26.89 39.76 2.64
CA VAL A 316 -26.87 38.34 2.98
C VAL A 316 -28.23 37.71 2.68
N ASN A 317 -28.20 36.70 1.81
CA ASN A 317 -29.32 35.83 1.50
C ASN A 317 -28.82 34.39 1.37
N SER A 318 -28.77 33.69 2.50
CA SER A 318 -28.27 32.32 2.57
C SER A 318 -29.08 31.35 1.69
N GLY A 319 -28.35 30.49 0.98
CA GLY A 319 -28.91 29.50 0.05
C GLY A 319 -29.10 30.03 -1.37
N SER A 320 -28.50 31.16 -1.71
CA SER A 320 -28.56 31.81 -3.02
C SER A 320 -27.56 31.26 -4.05
N SER A 321 -26.64 30.39 -3.63
CA SER A 321 -25.49 29.91 -4.40
C SER A 321 -24.47 31.00 -4.77
N ILE A 322 -24.51 32.14 -4.08
CA ILE A 322 -23.56 33.25 -4.21
C ILE A 322 -23.23 33.73 -2.79
N ILE A 323 -21.96 34.04 -2.52
CA ILE A 323 -21.59 34.66 -1.25
C ILE A 323 -21.88 36.16 -1.30
N GLU A 324 -22.78 36.63 -0.43
CA GLU A 324 -23.22 38.01 -0.33
C GLU A 324 -22.73 38.62 0.99
N VAL A 325 -21.91 39.66 0.90
CA VAL A 325 -21.31 40.31 2.08
C VAL A 325 -21.52 41.82 2.04
N PHE A 326 -21.81 42.42 3.19
CA PHE A 326 -21.97 43.88 3.30
C PHE A 326 -20.72 44.60 3.78
N ASN A 327 -19.84 43.90 4.51
CA ASN A 327 -18.60 44.44 5.06
C ASN A 327 -17.42 43.53 4.70
N SER A 328 -16.20 44.06 4.84
CA SER A 328 -15.02 43.19 4.75
C SER A 328 -15.03 42.24 5.94
N GLN A 329 -14.94 40.93 5.69
CA GLN A 329 -15.09 39.91 6.71
C GLN A 329 -14.38 38.61 6.34
N THR A 330 -14.27 37.70 7.31
CA THR A 330 -13.76 36.35 7.09
C THR A 330 -14.84 35.47 6.45
N VAL A 331 -14.43 34.73 5.43
CA VAL A 331 -15.14 33.55 4.92
C VAL A 331 -14.48 32.32 5.47
N THR A 332 -15.31 31.36 5.90
CA THR A 332 -14.89 30.04 6.37
C THR A 332 -15.48 28.98 5.46
N ILE A 333 -14.65 28.09 4.94
CA ILE A 333 -15.09 26.85 4.29
C ILE A 333 -14.99 25.68 5.27
N SER A 334 -15.92 24.74 5.15
CA SER A 334 -15.90 23.49 5.92
C SER A 334 -16.29 22.31 5.06
N PHE A 335 -15.57 21.22 5.23
CA PHE A 335 -15.83 19.91 4.66
C PHE A 335 -15.91 18.90 5.81
N THR A 336 -16.88 17.98 5.73
CA THR A 336 -16.99 16.83 6.61
C THR A 336 -16.98 15.59 5.72
N ASP A 337 -15.96 14.77 5.89
CA ASP A 337 -15.79 13.50 5.18
C ASP A 337 -16.99 12.59 5.43
N ALA A 338 -17.57 12.04 4.37
CA ALA A 338 -18.77 11.21 4.46
C ALA A 338 -18.47 9.81 5.01
N GLN A 339 -17.24 9.33 4.84
CA GLN A 339 -16.79 8.01 5.26
C GLN A 339 -16.47 8.01 6.75
N ASP A 340 -15.64 8.94 7.23
CA ASP A 340 -15.10 8.88 8.59
C ASP A 340 -15.47 10.06 9.51
N ALA A 341 -16.24 11.02 8.99
CA ALA A 341 -16.67 12.24 9.69
C ALA A 341 -15.52 13.16 10.12
N LEU A 342 -14.32 13.00 9.55
CA LEU A 342 -13.22 13.94 9.73
C LEU A 342 -13.63 15.29 9.13
N SER A 343 -13.41 16.34 9.90
CA SER A 343 -13.77 17.71 9.51
C SER A 343 -12.52 18.50 9.17
N SER A 344 -12.58 19.21 8.04
CA SER A 344 -11.53 20.11 7.57
C SER A 344 -12.10 21.50 7.30
N THR A 345 -11.35 22.54 7.65
CA THR A 345 -11.77 23.94 7.47
C THR A 345 -10.62 24.79 6.96
N ASP A 346 -10.95 25.83 6.21
CA ASP A 346 -10.01 26.89 5.84
C ASP A 346 -10.71 28.26 5.85
N THR A 347 -9.95 29.34 5.91
CA THR A 347 -10.48 30.70 6.02
C THR A 347 -9.73 31.69 5.12
N THR A 348 -10.45 32.68 4.58
CA THR A 348 -9.86 33.80 3.84
C THR A 348 -10.58 35.11 4.17
N SER A 349 -9.96 36.24 3.80
CA SER A 349 -10.58 37.56 3.95
C SER A 349 -11.28 37.99 2.66
N LEU A 350 -12.60 38.23 2.72
CA LEU A 350 -13.33 38.99 1.71
C LEU A 350 -13.21 40.49 2.02
N THR A 351 -12.75 41.26 1.06
CA THR A 351 -12.54 42.71 1.18
C THR A 351 -13.47 43.47 0.24
N ILE A 352 -14.03 44.58 0.72
CA ILE A 352 -14.83 45.47 -0.11
C ILE A 352 -13.96 46.67 -0.46
N PRO A 353 -13.66 46.91 -1.75
CA PRO A 353 -12.84 48.06 -2.14
C PRO A 353 -13.55 49.35 -1.74
N PHE A 354 -12.86 50.19 -0.97
CA PHE A 354 -13.36 51.51 -0.60
C PHE A 354 -13.47 52.35 -1.87
N ILE A 355 -14.71 52.64 -2.30
CA ILE A 355 -14.95 53.62 -3.37
C ILE A 355 -14.74 54.99 -2.75
N GLY A 356 -13.53 55.53 -2.91
CA GLY A 356 -13.18 56.87 -2.47
C GLY A 356 -14.12 57.91 -3.06
N GLY A 357 -15.07 58.38 -2.25
CA GLY A 357 -15.79 59.62 -2.52
C GLY A 357 -14.80 60.78 -2.46
N GLY A 358 -14.30 61.22 -3.62
CA GLY A 358 -13.60 62.47 -3.76
C GLY A 358 -14.52 63.62 -3.37
N GLY A 359 -14.42 64.09 -2.13
CA GLY A 359 -15.27 65.14 -1.59
C GLY A 359 -14.82 65.64 -0.23
N GLY A 360 -13.74 66.42 -0.19
CA GLY A 360 -13.54 67.43 0.85
C GLY A 360 -12.66 67.03 2.04
N ASN A 361 -11.55 67.76 2.16
CA ASN A 361 -10.71 67.89 3.35
C ASN A 361 -11.47 67.76 4.68
N THR A 362 -11.21 66.68 5.42
CA THR A 362 -10.91 66.79 6.87
C THR A 362 -9.94 65.67 7.26
N ALA A 363 -8.64 66.01 7.27
CA ALA A 363 -7.70 65.27 8.08
C ALA A 363 -8.10 65.47 9.55
N ARG A 364 -8.78 64.48 10.14
CA ARG A 364 -8.83 64.33 11.60
C ARG A 364 -8.17 63.00 11.97
N LEU A 365 -6.84 63.06 12.04
CA LEU A 365 -6.05 62.15 12.86
C LEU A 365 -6.53 62.29 14.32
N SER A 366 -7.54 61.51 14.70
CA SER A 366 -7.79 61.22 16.11
C SER A 366 -6.75 60.21 16.57
N ARG A 367 -5.64 60.73 17.08
CA ARG A 367 -4.76 60.00 18.00
C ARG A 367 -5.61 59.53 19.18
N THR A 368 -5.94 58.25 19.24
CA THR A 368 -6.27 57.62 20.51
C THR A 368 -4.99 57.01 21.04
N ARG A 369 -4.37 57.71 21.99
CA ARG A 369 -3.30 57.20 22.84
C ARG A 369 -3.84 55.98 23.60
N THR A 370 -3.25 54.82 23.40
CA THR A 370 -3.27 53.73 24.38
C THR A 370 -2.46 54.22 25.58
N ALA A 371 -3.15 54.73 26.60
CA ALA A 371 -2.60 54.91 27.92
C ALA A 371 -2.85 53.62 28.70
N GLU A 372 -1.78 52.94 29.09
CA GLU A 372 -1.78 52.04 30.22
C GLU A 372 -2.24 52.80 31.47
N SER A 373 -3.24 52.28 32.18
CA SER A 373 -3.29 52.37 33.64
C SER A 373 -4.31 51.38 34.20
N SER A 374 -3.79 50.57 35.12
CA SER A 374 -4.43 49.66 36.05
C SER A 374 -5.70 50.17 36.75
N THR A 375 -6.66 49.26 36.96
CA THR A 375 -7.42 49.16 38.21
C THR A 375 -7.70 47.69 38.53
N ALA A 376 -7.27 47.29 39.72
CA ALA A 376 -7.48 45.99 40.34
C ALA A 376 -8.91 45.83 40.89
N SER A 377 -9.45 44.61 40.90
CA SER A 377 -10.30 44.08 41.98
C SER A 377 -10.49 42.56 41.87
N SER A 378 -9.98 41.81 42.87
CA SER A 378 -10.54 40.60 43.57
C SER A 378 -11.58 39.73 42.83
N ALA A 379 -11.55 38.38 42.76
CA ALA A 379 -11.10 37.26 43.62
C ALA A 379 -11.30 35.93 42.81
N PRO A 380 -11.20 34.68 43.34
CA PRO A 380 -10.48 34.16 44.50
C PRO A 380 -9.45 33.07 44.12
N GLU A 381 -8.67 32.71 45.13
CA GLU A 381 -7.60 31.72 45.21
C GLU A 381 -8.17 30.29 45.17
N THR A 382 -7.69 29.46 44.22
CA THR A 382 -7.87 28.00 44.27
C THR A 382 -6.48 27.37 44.23
N GLU A 383 -6.11 26.71 45.34
CA GLU A 383 -4.89 25.93 45.48
C GLU A 383 -4.87 24.77 44.47
N GLU A 384 -3.82 24.70 43.65
CA GLU A 384 -3.45 23.49 42.92
C GLU A 384 -1.94 23.26 43.13
N PRO A 385 -1.50 22.05 43.54
CA PRO A 385 -0.15 21.82 44.02
C PRO A 385 0.88 21.85 42.88
N ALA A 386 1.94 22.64 43.08
CA ALA A 386 3.10 22.69 42.20
C ALA A 386 3.86 21.36 42.20
N VAL A 387 3.83 20.64 41.08
CA VAL A 387 4.75 19.54 40.79
C VAL A 387 6.10 20.15 40.42
N GLN A 388 7.07 20.06 41.33
CA GLN A 388 8.48 20.35 41.08
C GLN A 388 9.05 19.27 40.16
N VAL A 389 9.34 19.63 38.90
CA VAL A 389 10.12 18.78 37.99
C VAL A 389 11.60 19.04 38.25
N ASP A 390 12.26 18.10 38.91
CA ASP A 390 13.72 18.07 39.09
C ASP A 390 14.38 17.69 37.76
N TYR A 391 15.24 18.58 37.23
CA TYR A 391 16.06 18.35 36.04
C TYR A 391 17.46 17.83 36.42
N SER A 392 17.54 16.86 37.34
CA SER A 392 18.79 16.19 37.65
C SER A 392 19.13 15.15 36.57
N ILE A 393 20.08 15.51 35.69
CA ILE A 393 20.70 14.60 34.73
C ILE A 393 21.57 13.60 35.51
N ASN A 394 21.05 12.40 35.74
CA ASN A 394 21.85 11.28 36.20
C ASN A 394 22.69 10.75 35.02
N SER A 395 23.99 11.02 35.06
CA SER A 395 24.99 10.44 34.17
C SER A 395 25.00 8.91 34.30
N VAL A 396 24.49 8.21 33.30
CA VAL A 396 24.65 6.76 33.18
C VAL A 396 26.07 6.47 32.70
N THR A 397 26.83 5.75 33.52
CA THR A 397 28.18 5.26 33.19
C THR A 397 28.16 4.30 31.99
N PRO A 398 29.13 4.36 31.06
CA PRO A 398 29.19 3.44 29.94
C PRO A 398 29.42 2.01 30.41
N ARG A 399 28.60 1.08 29.91
CA ARG A 399 28.75 -0.36 30.12
C ARG A 399 29.94 -0.87 29.31
N GLU A 400 30.95 -1.43 29.97
CA GLU A 400 32.03 -2.18 29.32
C GLU A 400 31.45 -3.34 28.50
N VAL A 401 31.78 -3.39 27.21
CA VAL A 401 31.57 -4.55 26.36
C VAL A 401 32.91 -5.25 26.23
N THR A 402 33.09 -6.35 26.96
CA THR A 402 34.16 -7.31 26.72
C THR A 402 34.01 -7.93 25.33
N LYS A 403 34.98 -7.70 24.44
CA LYS A 403 35.10 -8.38 23.16
C LYS A 403 35.70 -9.77 23.35
N GLU A 404 34.90 -10.81 23.18
CA GLU A 404 35.43 -12.14 22.86
C GLU A 404 35.84 -12.22 21.38
N LYS A 405 36.80 -13.10 21.10
CA LYS A 405 37.70 -13.08 19.95
C LYS A 405 37.57 -14.41 19.17
N SER A 406 36.82 -14.42 18.07
CA SER A 406 36.94 -15.34 16.92
C SER A 406 35.92 -14.90 15.86
N ASP A 407 36.25 -14.46 14.65
CA ASP A 407 36.36 -15.34 13.48
C ASP A 407 36.84 -14.52 12.25
N THR A 408 38.06 -13.98 12.30
CA THR A 408 38.61 -13.20 11.17
C THR A 408 39.54 -14.00 10.25
N ASP A 409 39.88 -15.24 10.60
CA ASP A 409 40.79 -16.08 9.80
C ASP A 409 40.06 -17.04 8.83
N LEU A 410 38.76 -17.28 8.99
CA LEU A 410 37.99 -18.18 8.10
C LEU A 410 37.57 -17.52 6.77
N SER A 411 37.47 -16.19 6.73
CA SER A 411 37.02 -15.42 5.56
C SER A 411 38.09 -15.36 4.45
N ARG A 412 39.37 -15.29 4.83
CA ARG A 412 40.48 -15.22 3.87
C ARG A 412 40.77 -16.56 3.18
N ALA A 413 40.60 -17.68 3.88
CA ALA A 413 40.74 -19.02 3.30
C ALA A 413 39.62 -19.34 2.30
N THR A 414 38.39 -18.89 2.58
CA THR A 414 37.23 -19.11 1.72
C THR A 414 37.28 -18.30 0.42
N GLN A 415 37.78 -17.06 0.48
CA GLN A 415 37.95 -16.22 -0.72
C GLN A 415 39.11 -16.68 -1.62
N ALA A 416 40.14 -17.35 -1.06
CA ALA A 416 41.23 -17.92 -1.85
C ALA A 416 40.83 -19.21 -2.60
N LEU A 417 39.85 -19.96 -2.09
CA LEU A 417 39.31 -21.17 -2.74
C LEU A 417 38.36 -20.84 -3.90
N LEU A 418 37.55 -19.78 -3.77
CA LEU A 418 36.66 -19.32 -4.85
C LEU A 418 37.42 -18.82 -6.08
N ARG A 419 38.58 -18.16 -5.90
CA ARG A 419 39.44 -17.74 -7.03
C ARG A 419 40.14 -18.89 -7.77
N LYS A 420 40.21 -20.09 -7.19
CA LYS A 420 40.78 -21.27 -7.86
C LYS A 420 39.78 -22.05 -8.69
N GLN A 421 38.47 -21.80 -8.56
CA GLN A 421 37.43 -22.50 -9.32
C GLN A 421 36.98 -21.78 -10.59
N GLU A 422 37.30 -20.49 -10.76
CA GLU A 422 36.98 -19.73 -11.99
C GLU A 422 38.02 -19.86 -13.11
N GLY A 423 39.08 -20.66 -12.92
CA GLY A 423 40.19 -20.81 -13.87
C GLY A 423 40.13 -22.04 -14.78
N SER A 424 39.05 -22.81 -14.81
CA SER A 424 38.99 -24.05 -15.59
C SER A 424 37.60 -24.39 -16.08
N GLN A 425 37.16 -23.73 -17.15
CA GLN A 425 36.31 -24.36 -18.17
C GLN A 425 36.36 -23.51 -19.44
N ASP A 426 37.25 -23.92 -20.35
CA ASP A 426 37.33 -23.41 -21.71
C ASP A 426 36.87 -24.54 -22.65
N GLY A 427 35.96 -24.21 -23.57
CA GLY A 427 35.58 -25.08 -24.68
C GLY A 427 34.19 -25.72 -24.61
N GLN A 428 33.17 -25.01 -25.11
CA GLN A 428 32.31 -25.52 -26.19
C GLN A 428 31.39 -24.42 -26.73
N THR A 429 31.55 -24.14 -28.02
CA THR A 429 30.76 -23.23 -28.85
C THR A 429 29.36 -23.79 -29.09
N HIS A 430 28.31 -23.05 -28.70
CA HIS A 430 27.00 -23.13 -29.36
C HIS A 430 26.41 -21.73 -29.52
N LEU A 431 25.91 -21.50 -30.74
CA LEU A 431 25.53 -20.22 -31.33
C LEU A 431 24.36 -19.53 -30.60
N ALA A 432 24.48 -18.21 -30.54
CA ALA A 432 23.64 -17.27 -29.83
C ALA A 432 22.20 -17.14 -30.36
N ALA A 433 21.28 -16.94 -29.42
CA ALA A 433 20.09 -16.12 -29.61
C ALA A 433 19.84 -15.34 -28.31
N THR A 434 20.67 -14.33 -28.03
CA THR A 434 20.39 -13.34 -26.99
C THR A 434 19.34 -12.37 -27.51
N SER A 435 18.11 -12.49 -27.01
CA SER A 435 17.12 -11.43 -27.14
C SER A 435 17.64 -10.19 -26.42
N SER A 436 17.82 -9.10 -27.16
CA SER A 436 18.09 -7.79 -26.56
C SER A 436 16.90 -7.41 -25.66
N PRO A 437 17.12 -6.87 -24.45
CA PRO A 437 16.03 -6.33 -23.66
C PRO A 437 15.39 -5.19 -24.46
N VAL A 438 14.07 -5.26 -24.62
CA VAL A 438 13.26 -4.19 -25.22
C VAL A 438 13.47 -2.92 -24.39
N ARG A 439 14.35 -2.02 -24.84
CA ARG A 439 14.51 -0.69 -24.27
C ARG A 439 13.25 0.10 -24.57
N GLU A 440 12.51 0.42 -23.53
CA GLU A 440 11.31 1.25 -23.59
C GLU A 440 11.65 2.60 -24.22
N LYS A 441 10.97 2.98 -25.31
CA LYS A 441 11.13 4.29 -25.95
C LYS A 441 10.53 5.34 -25.02
N ILE A 442 11.41 6.07 -24.34
CA ILE A 442 11.03 7.16 -23.43
C ILE A 442 10.51 8.34 -24.24
N THR A 443 9.43 8.95 -23.76
CA THR A 443 8.82 10.15 -24.38
C THR A 443 9.67 11.40 -24.12
N GLU A 444 9.68 12.34 -25.08
CA GLU A 444 10.42 13.61 -24.92
C GLU A 444 9.94 14.42 -23.70
N ASN A 445 8.65 14.36 -23.35
CA ASN A 445 8.11 15.00 -22.15
C ASN A 445 8.69 14.44 -20.85
N PHE A 446 9.06 13.16 -20.82
CA PHE A 446 9.75 12.59 -19.68
C PHE A 446 11.19 13.12 -19.58
N LYS A 447 11.92 13.17 -20.70
CA LYS A 447 13.29 13.72 -20.73
C LYS A 447 13.31 15.17 -20.22
N ILE A 448 12.39 16.00 -20.69
CA ILE A 448 12.27 17.41 -20.26
C ILE A 448 12.00 17.52 -18.76
N ARG A 449 11.05 16.75 -18.21
CA ARG A 449 10.72 16.80 -16.77
C ARG A 449 11.89 16.32 -15.89
N VAL A 450 12.57 15.26 -16.32
CA VAL A 450 13.73 14.73 -15.59
C VAL A 450 14.87 15.74 -15.63
N CYS A 451 15.19 16.30 -16.79
CA CYS A 451 16.27 17.28 -16.90
C CYS A 451 15.97 18.58 -16.14
N ASN A 452 14.73 19.10 -16.18
CA ASN A 452 14.37 20.27 -15.38
C ASN A 452 14.57 20.02 -13.87
N ARG A 453 14.24 18.82 -13.39
CA ARG A 453 14.44 18.46 -11.98
C ARG A 453 15.92 18.28 -11.65
N VAL A 454 16.69 17.59 -12.50
CA VAL A 454 18.14 17.43 -12.29
C VAL A 454 18.84 18.79 -12.27
N MET A 455 18.48 19.67 -13.21
CA MET A 455 19.03 21.02 -13.30
C MET A 455 18.63 21.92 -12.13
N HIS A 456 17.44 21.74 -11.56
CA HIS A 456 17.04 22.48 -10.36
C HIS A 456 17.95 22.19 -9.15
N TRP A 457 18.42 20.94 -9.00
CA TRP A 457 19.17 20.51 -7.81
C TRP A 457 20.69 20.52 -7.99
N PHE A 458 21.20 20.37 -9.21
CA PHE A 458 22.63 20.10 -9.45
C PHE A 458 23.33 21.09 -10.37
N LYS A 459 22.66 22.18 -10.78
CA LYS A 459 23.27 23.25 -11.57
C LYS A 459 24.48 23.84 -10.82
N GLY A 460 25.62 23.90 -11.51
CA GLY A 460 26.90 24.36 -10.94
C GLY A 460 27.68 23.31 -10.14
N ASN A 461 27.24 22.04 -10.11
CA ASN A 461 27.99 20.93 -9.49
C ASN A 461 28.31 19.83 -10.51
N GLU A 462 29.33 20.07 -11.33
CA GLU A 462 29.74 19.21 -12.45
C GLU A 462 29.98 17.74 -12.05
N LYS A 463 30.59 17.49 -10.88
CA LYS A 463 30.87 16.12 -10.40
C LYS A 463 29.60 15.33 -10.09
N MET A 464 28.57 16.02 -9.60
CA MET A 464 27.31 15.39 -9.26
C MET A 464 26.45 15.18 -10.50
N LEU A 465 26.47 16.13 -11.43
CA LEU A 465 25.80 16.03 -12.73
C LEU A 465 26.34 14.85 -13.55
N ASP A 466 27.67 14.69 -13.63
CA ASP A 466 28.33 13.58 -14.33
C ASP A 466 27.97 12.19 -13.73
N ARG A 467 27.83 12.10 -12.40
CA ARG A 467 27.37 10.86 -11.75
C ARG A 467 25.92 10.53 -12.09
N ILE A 468 25.07 11.55 -12.21
CA ILE A 468 23.65 11.37 -12.54
C ILE A 468 23.50 11.02 -14.02
N ASN A 469 24.22 11.70 -14.91
CA ASN A 469 24.21 11.42 -16.35
C ASN A 469 24.67 9.99 -16.66
N ARG A 470 25.69 9.46 -15.99
CA ARG A 470 26.06 8.03 -16.11
C ARG A 470 24.91 7.06 -15.77
N ARG A 471 24.06 7.41 -14.78
CA ARG A 471 22.91 6.59 -14.40
C ARG A 471 21.75 6.74 -15.39
N LEU A 472 21.52 7.95 -15.89
CA LEU A 472 20.50 8.22 -16.91
C LEU A 472 20.86 7.56 -18.24
N ALA A 473 22.09 7.69 -18.70
CA ALA A 473 22.58 7.01 -19.91
C ALA A 473 22.48 5.47 -19.77
N GLY A 474 22.87 4.92 -18.61
CA GLY A 474 22.81 3.47 -18.37
C GLY A 474 21.39 2.89 -18.36
N ARG A 475 20.41 3.64 -17.84
CA ARG A 475 19.03 3.16 -17.65
C ARG A 475 18.06 3.62 -18.73
N PHE A 476 18.27 4.80 -19.29
CA PHE A 476 17.28 5.55 -20.06
C PHE A 476 17.82 6.15 -21.38
N ASP A 477 19.12 6.00 -21.66
CA ASP A 477 19.75 6.40 -22.94
C ASP A 477 19.65 7.90 -23.27
N PHE A 478 19.69 8.76 -22.25
CA PHE A 478 19.83 10.22 -22.43
C PHE A 478 20.64 10.85 -21.29
N GLU A 479 21.15 12.05 -21.54
CA GLU A 479 21.88 12.87 -20.58
C GLU A 479 21.25 14.27 -20.50
N CYS A 480 21.37 14.92 -19.35
CA CYS A 480 20.95 16.30 -19.17
C CYS A 480 22.17 17.21 -19.31
N MET A 481 22.14 18.12 -20.27
CA MET A 481 23.17 19.14 -20.47
C MET A 481 22.75 20.47 -19.84
N GLU A 482 23.74 21.22 -19.37
CA GLU A 482 23.56 22.54 -18.75
C GLU A 482 23.08 23.63 -19.71
#